data_AF-A0A2U3LJ15-F1
#
_entry.id   AF-A0A2U3LJ15-F1
#
_cell.length_a   1.000
_cell.length_b   1.000
_cell.length_c   1.000
_cell.angle_alpha   90.00
_cell.angle_beta   90.00
_cell.angle_gamma   90.00
#
_symmetry.space_group_name_H-M   'P 1'
#
loop_
_entity.id
_entity.type
_entity.pdbx_description
1 polymer ?
#
loop_
_entity_poly.entity_id
_entity_poly.type
_entity_poly.pdbx_seq_one_letter_code
_entity_poly.pdbx_strand_id
1 'polypeptide(L)' 'MTKIPGVEAIWQSHRSARNDDAHNTSEQMIANVDPASDGHWIKAVVASDGKFTVTNGRNDFSKSYTAR' A
#
# COMPACT_ATOMS: atom_id res chain seq x y z
N MET A 1 6.35 4.72 12.32
CA MET A 1 6.48 3.31 11.88
C MET A 1 7.84 2.73 12.26
N THR A 2 7.85 1.77 13.19
CA THR A 2 9.03 0.93 13.49
C THR A 2 9.40 0.13 12.24
N LYS A 3 10.67 0.20 11.83
CA LYS A 3 11.17 -0.54 10.67
C LYS A 3 11.25 -2.02 11.03
N ILE A 4 10.34 -2.83 10.48
CA ILE A 4 10.35 -4.29 10.68
C ILE A 4 11.45 -4.87 9.79
N PRO A 5 12.45 -5.58 10.35
CA PRO A 5 13.51 -6.19 9.55
C PRO A 5 12.93 -7.12 8.46
N GLY A 6 13.40 -6.97 7.23
CA GLY A 6 12.92 -7.76 6.09
C GLY A 6 11.64 -7.25 5.42
N VAL A 7 10.92 -6.29 6.00
CA VAL A 7 9.72 -5.69 5.38
C VAL A 7 10.12 -4.45 4.59
N GLU A 8 9.94 -4.50 3.28
CA GLU A 8 10.31 -3.40 2.39
C GLU A 8 9.20 -2.32 2.26
N ALA A 9 7.94 -2.70 2.38
CA ALA A 9 6.80 -1.77 2.33
C ALA A 9 5.52 -2.37 2.94
N ILE A 10 4.62 -1.50 3.39
CA ILE A 10 3.26 -1.84 3.81
C ILE A 10 2.29 -1.03 2.96
N TRP A 11 1.32 -1.72 2.34
CA TRP A 11 0.19 -1.10 1.65
C TRP A 11 -1.07 -1.32 2.49
N GLN A 12 -1.95 -0.33 2.55
CA GLN A 12 -3.15 -0.39 3.38
C GLN A 12 -4.41 -0.22 2.55
N SER A 13 -5.39 -1.10 2.78
CA SER A 13 -6.72 -0.91 2.24
C SER A 13 -7.36 0.35 2.82
N HIS A 14 -7.39 0.51 4.15
CA HIS A 14 -7.96 1.68 4.83
C HIS A 14 -6.96 2.38 5.75
N ARG A 15 -7.07 3.71 5.84
CA ARG A 15 -6.42 4.50 6.90
C ARG A 15 -7.03 4.14 8.25
N SER A 16 -6.18 3.95 9.26
CA SER A 16 -6.65 3.85 10.65
C SER A 16 -7.02 5.24 11.15
N ALA A 17 -8.31 5.58 11.10
CA ALA A 17 -8.80 6.91 11.45
C ALA A 17 -8.68 7.26 12.95
N ARG A 18 -8.61 6.24 13.82
CA ARG A 18 -8.53 6.42 15.28
C ARG A 18 -7.08 6.52 15.81
N ASN A 19 -6.08 6.32 14.96
CA ASN A 19 -4.67 6.49 15.30
C ASN A 19 -4.09 7.75 14.63
N ASP A 20 -2.89 8.14 15.06
CA ASP A 20 -2.13 9.19 14.39
C ASP A 20 -1.56 8.73 13.02
N ASP A 21 -0.99 9.67 12.27
CA ASP A 21 -0.40 9.39 10.96
C ASP A 21 0.85 8.50 11.05
N ALA A 22 1.56 8.49 12.18
CA ALA A 22 2.78 7.69 12.35
C ALA A 22 2.52 6.17 12.42
N HIS A 23 1.26 5.78 12.65
CA HIS A 23 0.78 4.40 12.63
C HIS A 23 0.17 3.98 11.28
N ASN A 24 0.16 4.87 10.30
CA ASN A 24 -0.23 4.56 8.93
C ASN A 24 1.02 4.55 8.02
N THR A 25 0.90 3.87 6.88
CA THR A 25 1.88 3.94 5.79
C THR A 25 1.77 5.30 5.08
N SER A 26 2.63 5.54 4.11
CA SER A 26 2.52 6.74 3.27
C SER A 26 1.14 6.82 2.62
N GLU A 27 0.53 8.00 2.59
CA GLU A 27 -0.83 8.18 2.07
C GLU A 27 -0.99 7.62 0.64
N GLN A 28 0.05 7.73 -0.21
CA GLN A 28 0.01 7.20 -1.57
C GLN A 28 -0.21 5.68 -1.63
N MET A 29 0.18 4.96 -0.58
CA MET A 29 0.03 3.51 -0.41
C MET A 29 -1.22 3.13 0.41
N ILE A 30 -2.11 4.08 0.70
CA ILE A 30 -3.43 3.86 1.31
C ILE A 30 -4.51 4.04 0.24
N ALA A 31 -5.30 2.99 0.00
CA ALA A 31 -6.37 3.05 -1.00
C ALA A 31 -7.58 3.87 -0.53
N ASN A 32 -7.99 3.70 0.72
CA ASN A 32 -9.18 4.32 1.29
C ASN A 32 -8.79 5.20 2.47
N VAL A 33 -8.51 6.48 2.18
CA VAL A 33 -8.07 7.46 3.19
C VAL A 33 -9.24 8.05 3.97
N ASP A 34 -10.38 8.26 3.29
CA ASP A 34 -11.62 8.77 3.87
C ASP A 34 -12.60 7.61 4.15
N PRO A 35 -13.27 7.58 5.31
CA PRO A 35 -14.35 6.61 5.59
C PRO A 35 -15.50 6.59 4.56
N ALA A 36 -15.70 7.67 3.80
CA ALA A 36 -16.70 7.75 2.73
C ALA A 36 -16.19 7.25 1.35
N SER A 37 -14.98 6.69 1.29
CA SER A 37 -14.40 6.20 0.03
C SER A 37 -15.23 5.10 -0.64
N ASP A 38 -15.32 5.15 -1.96
CA ASP A 38 -16.10 4.24 -2.82
C ASP A 38 -15.52 2.80 -2.91
N GLY A 39 -14.60 2.42 -2.01
CA GLY A 39 -13.98 1.10 -2.00
C GLY A 39 -12.89 0.94 -3.06
N HIS A 40 -11.84 1.75 -2.99
CA HIS A 40 -10.67 1.61 -3.87
C HIS A 40 -9.88 0.34 -3.56
N TRP A 41 -9.23 -0.20 -4.60
CA TRP A 41 -8.46 -1.44 -4.54
C TRP A 41 -6.94 -1.18 -4.45
N ILE A 42 -6.23 -2.22 -4.00
CA ILE A 42 -4.79 -2.38 -4.22
C ILE A 42 -4.61 -3.63 -5.08
N LYS A 43 -3.87 -3.51 -6.18
CA LYS A 43 -3.64 -4.60 -7.13
C LYS A 43 -2.15 -4.92 -7.17
N ALA A 44 -1.82 -6.19 -7.10
CA ALA A 44 -0.47 -6.68 -7.38
C ALA A 44 -0.48 -7.46 -8.70
N VAL A 45 0.47 -7.16 -9.59
CA VAL A 45 0.76 -7.95 -10.79
C VAL A 45 2.12 -8.57 -10.62
N VAL A 46 2.18 -9.90 -10.66
CA VAL A 46 3.40 -10.69 -10.44
C VAL A 46 3.83 -11.30 -11.77
N ALA A 47 5.06 -11.00 -12.18
CA ALA A 47 5.70 -11.60 -13.34
C ALA A 47 6.39 -12.92 -12.94
N SER A 48 6.59 -13.81 -13.91
CA SER A 48 7.21 -15.12 -13.70
C SER A 48 8.68 -15.05 -13.29
N ASP A 49 9.33 -13.90 -13.50
CA ASP A 49 10.71 -13.63 -13.09
C ASP A 49 10.83 -13.16 -11.63
N GLY A 50 9.72 -13.18 -10.88
CA GLY A 50 9.68 -12.76 -9.49
C GLY A 50 9.59 -11.25 -9.29
N LYS A 51 9.55 -10.45 -10.36
CA LYS A 51 9.21 -9.03 -10.26
C LYS A 51 7.71 -8.88 -10.02
N PHE A 52 7.33 -7.98 -9.11
CA PHE A 52 5.93 -7.64 -8.92
C PHE A 52 5.73 -6.13 -8.77
N THR A 53 4.62 -5.63 -9.30
CA THR A 53 4.22 -4.23 -9.20
C THR A 53 2.91 -4.14 -8.44
N VAL A 54 2.90 -3.29 -7.41
CA VAL A 54 1.70 -2.98 -6.63
C VAL A 54 1.20 -1.61 -7.03
N THR A 55 -0.10 -1.48 -7.31
CA THR A 55 -0.77 -0.24 -7.73
C THR A 55 -1.95 0.04 -6.80
N ASN A 56 -2.10 1.30 -6.39
CA ASN A 56 -3.29 1.80 -5.69
C ASN A 56 -4.28 2.38 -6.69
N GLY A 57 -5.49 1.83 -6.73
CA GLY A 57 -6.55 2.25 -7.65
C GLY A 57 -7.18 3.59 -7.34
N ARG A 58 -6.88 4.22 -6.18
CA ARG A 58 -7.34 5.58 -5.86
C ARG A 58 -6.58 6.65 -6.63
N ASN A 59 -5.28 6.46 -6.83
CA ASN A 59 -4.36 7.53 -7.25
C ASN A 59 -3.33 7.09 -8.31
N ASP A 60 -3.47 5.88 -8.86
CA ASP A 60 -2.58 5.25 -9.83
C ASP A 60 -1.11 5.11 -9.39
N PHE A 61 -0.79 5.42 -8.12
CA PHE A 61 0.56 5.25 -7.60
C PHE A 61 0.95 3.78 -7.64
N SER A 62 2.12 3.51 -8.22
CA SER A 62 2.64 2.17 -8.41
C SER A 62 4.07 2.06 -7.91
N LYS A 63 4.41 0.92 -7.29
CA LYS A 63 5.79 0.59 -6.91
C LYS A 63 6.10 -0.86 -7.29
N SER A 64 7.27 -1.07 -7.92
CA SER A 64 7.78 -2.40 -8.24
C SER A 64 8.77 -2.89 -7.20
N TYR A 65 8.81 -4.21 -7.04
CA TYR A 65 9.67 -4.96 -6.14
C TYR A 65 10.13 -6.24 -6.83
N THR A 66 11.13 -6.89 -6.24
CA THR A 66 11.64 -8.19 -6.71
C THR A 66 11.60 -9.17 -5.54
N ALA A 67 11.04 -10.36 -5.77
CA ALA A 67 11.09 -11.45 -4.81
C ALA A 67 12.55 -11.79 -4.48
N ARG A 68 12.83 -12.06 -3.21
CA ARG A 68 14.16 -12.41 -2.70
C ARG A 68 14.18 -13.83 -2.19
#